data_AF-A0A534IST9-F1
#
_entry.id   AF-A0A534IST9-F1
#
_cell.length_a   1.000
_cell.length_b   1.000
_cell.length_c   1.000
_cell.angle_alpha   90.00
_cell.angle_beta   90.00
_cell.angle_gamma   90.00
#
_symmetry.space_group_name_H-M   'P 1'
#
loop_
_entity.id
_entity.type
_entity.pdbx_description
1 polymer ?
#
loop_
_entity_poly.entity_id
_entity_poly.type
_entity_poly.pdbx_seq_one_letter_code
_entity_poly.pdbx_strand_id
1 'polypeptide(L)' 'MVIAACHELARRGLTYGTSGNVSVRCDERRFFVSPTGMDYEVLQA' A
#
# COMPACT_ATOMS: atom_id res chain seq x y z
N MET A 1 5.50 3.32 7.32
CA MET A 1 4.79 2.02 7.40
C MET A 1 3.97 1.82 6.13
N VAL A 2 3.72 0.57 5.71
CA VAL A 2 3.09 0.25 4.40
C VAL A 2 1.76 0.97 4.17
N ILE A 3 0.90 1.05 5.19
CA ILE A 3 -0.40 1.74 5.13
C ILE A 3 -0.23 3.24 4.83
N ALA A 4 0.73 3.91 5.49
CA ALA A 4 0.98 5.33 5.25
C ALA A 4 1.50 5.60 3.82
N ALA A 5 2.29 4.67 3.27
CA ALA A 5 2.74 4.76 1.88
C ALA A 5 1.57 4.58 0.90
N CYS A 6 0.66 3.62 1.15
CA CYS A 6 -0.56 3.46 0.38
C CYS A 6 -1.41 4.74 0.39
N HIS A 7 -1.69 5.30 1.56
CA HIS A 7 -2.47 6.56 1.68
C HIS A 7 -1.83 7.72 0.94
N GLU A 8 -0.51 7.88 1.01
CA GLU A 8 0.18 8.97 0.32
C GLU A 8 0.16 8.81 -1.21
N LEU A 9 0.25 7.58 -1.74
CA LEU A 9 0.12 7.32 -3.17
C LEU A 9 -1.29 7.65 -3.68
N ALA A 10 -2.31 7.25 -2.94
CA ALA A 10 -3.71 7.58 -3.27
C ALA A 10 -3.93 9.10 -3.22
N ARG A 11 -3.46 9.77 -2.17
CA ARG A 11 -3.57 11.24 -2.01
C ARG A 11 -2.88 12.02 -3.13
N ARG A 12 -1.81 11.48 -3.71
CA ARG A 12 -1.10 12.07 -4.86
C ARG A 12 -1.73 11.75 -6.21
N GLY A 13 -2.80 10.95 -6.24
CA GLY A 13 -3.42 10.48 -7.48
C GLY A 13 -2.54 9.53 -8.29
N LEU A 14 -1.56 8.88 -7.64
CA LEU A 14 -0.65 7.93 -8.29
C LEU A 14 -1.25 6.53 -8.42
N THR A 15 -2.37 6.29 -7.75
CA THR A 15 -3.19 5.08 -7.81
C THR A 15 -4.65 5.48 -8.00
N TYR A 16 -5.40 4.69 -8.76
CA TYR A 16 -6.85 4.90 -8.98
C TYR A 16 -7.62 3.61 -8.68
N GLY A 17 -8.65 3.69 -7.83
CA GLY A 17 -9.32 2.52 -7.28
C GLY A 17 -8.32 1.57 -6.62
N THR A 18 -8.35 0.30 -7.02
CA THR A 18 -7.50 -0.77 -6.47
C THR A 18 -6.21 -0.99 -7.24
N SER A 19 -5.86 -0.08 -8.17
CA SER A 19 -4.65 -0.22 -8.98
C SER A 19 -3.36 0.09 -8.20
N GLY A 20 -2.29 -0.63 -8.52
CA GLY A 20 -0.97 -0.47 -7.90
C GLY A 20 -0.70 -1.48 -6.79
N ASN A 21 0.57 -1.57 -6.39
CA ASN A 21 1.00 -2.35 -5.24
C ASN A 21 2.07 -1.59 -4.45
N VAL A 22 2.08 -1.78 -3.14
CA VAL A 22 3.14 -1.27 -2.25
C VAL A 22 3.74 -2.45 -1.51
N SER A 23 5.07 -2.51 -1.50
CA SER A 23 5.81 -3.43 -0.65
C SER A 23 6.83 -2.69 0.19
N VAL A 24 7.00 -3.13 1.44
CA VAL A 24 8.00 -2.59 2.37
C VAL A 24 8.79 -3.77 2.93
N ARG A 25 10.12 -3.69 2.84
CA ARG A 25 11.01 -4.69 3.41
C ARG A 25 10.99 -4.62 4.93
N CYS A 26 10.77 -5.76 5.58
CA CYS A 26 10.82 -5.89 7.04
C CYS A 26 12.22 -6.32 7.49
N ASP A 27 12.78 -7.31 6.80
CA ASP A 27 14.13 -7.82 7.00
C ASP A 27 14.65 -8.50 5.73
N GLU A 28 15.70 -9.32 5.85
CA GLU A 28 16.34 -10.02 4.73
C GLU A 28 15.41 -10.99 3.98
N ARG A 29 14.35 -11.49 4.63
CA ARG A 29 13.48 -12.56 4.08
C ARG A 29 12.00 -12.20 4.07
N ARG A 30 11.57 -11.12 4.73
CA ARG A 30 10.17 -10.76 4.90
C ARG A 30 9.84 -9.38 4.35
N PHE A 31 8.66 -9.30 3.75
CA PHE A 31 8.09 -8.06 3.22
C PHE A 31 6.62 -7.95 3.66
N PHE A 32 6.19 -6.72 3.90
CA PHE A 32 4.76 -6.39 3.85
C PHE A 32 4.40 -6.08 2.41
N VAL A 33 3.22 -6.51 2.00
CA VAL A 33 2.62 -6.22 0.69
C VAL A 33 1.18 -5.76 0.91
N SER A 34 0.76 -4.73 0.17
CA SER A 34 -0.62 -4.29 0.13
C SER A 34 -1.54 -5.42 -0.35
N PRO A 35 -2.70 -5.67 0.28
CA PRO A 35 -3.64 -6.68 -0.19
C PRO A 35 -4.15 -6.33 -1.59
N THR A 36 -4.42 -7.36 -2.40
CA THR A 36 -4.95 -7.19 -3.76
C THR A 36 -6.42 -6.78 -3.74
N GLY A 37 -6.85 -5.94 -4.68
CA GLY A 37 -8.25 -5.58 -4.87
C GLY A 37 -8.87 -4.74 -3.75
N MET A 38 -8.05 -4.02 -2.96
CA MET A 38 -8.51 -3.16 -1.88
C MET A 38 -8.07 -1.72 -2.11
N ASP A 39 -8.98 -0.76 -1.89
CA ASP A 39 -8.66 0.66 -1.99
C ASP A 39 -7.64 1.05 -0.91
N TYR A 40 -6.67 1.86 -1.30
CA TYR A 40 -5.59 2.23 -0.39
C TYR A 40 -6.09 3.05 0.80
N GLU A 41 -7.14 3.84 0.61
CA GLU A 41 -7.75 4.72 1.61
C GLU A 41 -8.45 3.96 2.76
N VAL A 42 -8.80 2.67 2.56
CA VAL A 42 -9.47 1.87 3.61
C VAL A 42 -8.50 1.02 4.44
N LEU A 43 -7.20 1.04 4.10
CA LEU A 43 -6.20 0.23 4.82
C LEU A 43 -5.96 0.75 6.24
N GLN A 44 -6.00 -0.18 7.20
CA GLN A 44 -5.83 0.04 8.64
C GLN A 44 -4.92 -1.03 9.27
N ALA A 45 -4.41 -0.75 10.47
CA ALA A 45 -3.42 -1.57 11.19
C ALA A 45 -4.06 -2.69 12.02
#